data_AF-A0AAV7AZ23-F1
#
_entry.id   AF-A0AAV7AZ23-F1
#
_cell.length_a   1.000
_cell.length_b   1.000
_cell.length_c   1.000
_cell.angle_alpha   90.00
_cell.angle_beta   90.00
_cell.angle_gamma   90.00
#
_symmetry.space_group_name_H-M   'P 1'
#
loop_
_entity.id
_entity.type
_entity.pdbx_description
1 polymer ?
#
loop_
_entity_poly.entity_id
_entity_poly.type
_entity_poly.pdbx_seq_one_letter_code
_entity_poly.pdbx_strand_id
1 'polypeptide(L)'
;METQSEPSELELDDVVITNPQIEAILEDEDWIEDASGLVSHCISILKICHTLTEKLVAMTMGSGAKMKTPSSLSDIIVVAKRISPRVDDVVRSMYPPLDPKLLDARTTALLLSVSHLVLVTKNACHLTVGLDWIDQSLSAAEEHMQVLREAAMATEPERVITGTDNFLQEQSTI
;
A
#
# COMPACT_ATOMS: atom_id res chain seq x y z
N MET A 1 47.19 -7.26 1.01
CA MET A 1 46.81 -5.93 1.53
C MET A 1 46.98 -5.00 0.34
N GLU A 2 45.94 -4.44 -0.27
CA GLU A 2 44.86 -3.69 0.36
C GLU A 2 43.52 -3.88 -0.36
N THR A 3 42.46 -4.02 0.41
CA THR A 3 41.06 -4.00 -0.02
C THR A 3 40.65 -2.54 -0.20
N GLN A 4 40.45 -2.09 -1.44
CA GLN A 4 39.82 -0.80 -1.68
C GLN A 4 38.33 -1.04 -1.94
N SER A 5 37.57 -1.08 -0.84
CA SER A 5 36.11 -1.01 -0.88
C SER A 5 35.73 0.41 -1.30
N GLU A 6 35.23 0.57 -2.52
CA GLU A 6 34.60 1.81 -2.95
C GLU A 6 33.36 2.06 -2.06
N PRO A 7 33.19 3.24 -1.46
CA PRO A 7 31.93 3.60 -0.83
C PRO A 7 30.93 3.80 -1.96
N SER A 8 29.97 2.90 -2.09
CA SER A 8 28.83 3.10 -2.99
C SER A 8 28.15 4.40 -2.58
N GLU A 9 28.33 5.44 -3.38
CA GLU A 9 27.62 6.71 -3.30
C GLU A 9 26.15 6.37 -3.58
N LEU A 10 25.37 6.15 -2.51
CA LEU A 10 23.94 5.83 -2.60
C LEU A 10 23.19 7.12 -2.94
N GLU A 11 23.24 7.52 -4.21
CA GLU A 11 22.46 8.65 -4.69
C GLU A 11 20.98 8.24 -4.77
N LEU A 12 20.13 9.02 -4.09
CA LEU A 12 18.67 8.87 -4.13
C LEU A 12 18.09 9.12 -5.54
N ASP A 13 18.87 9.75 -6.43
CA ASP A 13 18.46 10.12 -7.80
C ASP A 13 18.16 8.90 -8.69
N ASP A 14 18.82 7.76 -8.45
CA ASP A 14 18.57 6.51 -9.18
C ASP A 14 17.37 5.71 -8.64
N VAL A 15 16.75 6.16 -7.54
CA VAL A 15 15.61 5.47 -6.95
C VAL A 15 14.33 6.10 -7.49
N VAL A 16 13.79 5.51 -8.55
CA VAL A 16 12.41 5.76 -8.98
C VAL A 16 11.46 5.18 -7.92
N ILE A 17 11.12 6.00 -6.91
CA ILE A 17 10.33 5.56 -5.75
C ILE A 17 8.84 5.43 -6.12
N THR A 18 8.38 6.23 -7.07
CA THR A 18 7.01 6.22 -7.61
C THR A 18 7.07 6.09 -9.12
N ASN A 19 6.17 5.29 -9.70
CA ASN A 19 6.10 5.16 -11.16
C ASN A 19 5.79 6.55 -11.76
N PRO A 20 6.62 7.11 -12.68
CA PRO A 20 6.39 8.44 -13.25
C PRO A 20 5.06 8.58 -14.00
N GLN A 21 4.42 7.47 -14.36
CA GLN A 21 3.13 7.42 -15.03
C GLN A 21 1.98 7.14 -14.06
N ILE A 22 2.24 7.05 -12.75
CA ILE A 22 1.20 6.75 -11.76
C ILE A 22 0.12 7.83 -11.76
N GLU A 23 0.48 9.10 -11.93
CA GLU A 23 -0.48 10.20 -12.01
C GLU A 23 -1.41 10.05 -13.20
N ALA A 24 -0.86 9.72 -14.38
CA ALA A 24 -1.67 9.46 -15.58
C ALA A 24 -2.61 8.26 -15.41
N ILE A 25 -2.15 7.19 -14.73
CA ILE A 25 -2.99 6.03 -14.41
C ILE A 25 -4.10 6.41 -13.41
N LEU A 26 -3.80 7.28 -12.44
CA LEU A 26 -4.74 7.72 -11.40
C LEU A 26 -5.72 8.82 -11.85
N GLU A 27 -5.50 9.38 -13.05
CA GLU A 27 -6.36 10.36 -13.72
C GLU A 27 -7.21 9.73 -14.84
N ASP A 28 -7.04 8.44 -15.11
CA ASP A 28 -7.79 7.74 -16.14
C ASP A 28 -9.29 7.62 -15.75
N GLU A 29 -10.17 8.07 -16.64
CA GLU A 29 -11.63 8.05 -16.43
C GLU A 29 -12.21 6.63 -16.61
N ASP A 30 -11.46 5.70 -17.22
CA ASP A 30 -11.89 4.32 -17.43
C ASP A 30 -12.07 3.53 -16.11
N TRP A 31 -11.52 4.04 -15.00
CA TRP A 31 -11.71 3.46 -13.67
C TRP A 31 -13.11 3.71 -13.07
N ILE A 32 -13.89 4.63 -13.64
CA ILE A 32 -15.18 5.10 -13.09
C ILE A 32 -16.34 4.13 -13.39
N GLU A 33 -16.14 3.14 -14.27
CA GLU A 33 -17.18 2.14 -14.60
C GLU A 33 -17.38 1.07 -13.52
N ASP A 34 -16.70 1.16 -12.37
CA ASP A 34 -16.84 0.20 -11.29
C ASP A 34 -18.16 0.39 -10.52
N ALA A 35 -19.14 -0.49 -10.77
CA ALA A 35 -20.43 -0.42 -10.07
C ALA A 35 -20.32 -0.56 -8.52
N SER A 36 -19.18 -1.04 -8.01
CA SER A 36 -18.92 -1.22 -6.57
C SER A 36 -18.27 -0.02 -5.88
N GLY A 37 -17.70 0.94 -6.62
CA GLY A 37 -16.96 2.08 -6.07
C GLY A 37 -15.63 1.75 -5.37
N LEU A 38 -15.19 0.49 -5.38
CA LEU A 38 -13.96 0.03 -4.70
C LEU A 38 -12.69 0.56 -5.38
N VAL A 39 -12.71 0.70 -6.70
CA VAL A 39 -11.61 1.23 -7.50
C VAL A 39 -11.38 2.69 -7.15
N SER A 40 -12.45 3.48 -6.98
CA SER A 40 -12.35 4.88 -6.52
C SER A 40 -11.66 5.01 -5.15
N HIS A 41 -11.98 4.11 -4.21
CA HIS A 41 -11.29 4.05 -2.92
C HIS A 41 -9.81 3.64 -3.06
N CYS A 42 -9.49 2.68 -3.93
CA CYS A 42 -8.10 2.30 -4.20
C CYS A 42 -7.29 3.44 -4.81
N ILE A 43 -7.86 4.19 -5.77
CA ILE A 43 -7.23 5.37 -6.38
C ILE A 43 -6.94 6.43 -5.32
N SER A 44 -7.89 6.68 -4.42
CA SER A 44 -7.71 7.65 -3.33
C SER A 44 -6.57 7.25 -2.41
N ILE A 45 -6.47 5.96 -2.04
CA ILE A 45 -5.34 5.45 -1.24
C ILE A 45 -4.03 5.56 -2.00
N LEU A 46 -4.00 5.22 -3.29
CA LEU A 46 -2.81 5.35 -4.14
C LEU A 46 -2.32 6.81 -4.21
N LYS A 47 -3.22 7.78 -4.37
CA LYS A 47 -2.91 9.23 -4.37
C LYS A 47 -2.33 9.68 -3.04
N ILE A 48 -2.91 9.24 -1.93
CA ILE A 48 -2.41 9.55 -0.58
C ILE A 48 -1.01 8.95 -0.38
N CYS A 49 -0.83 7.66 -0.73
CA CYS A 49 0.44 6.96 -0.62
C CYS A 49 1.54 7.61 -1.48
N HIS A 50 1.20 8.02 -2.71
CA HIS A 50 2.08 8.75 -3.60
C HIS A 50 2.57 10.05 -2.96
N THR A 51 1.61 10.93 -2.61
CA THR A 51 1.88 12.25 -2.01
C THR A 51 2.70 12.14 -0.73
N LEU A 52 2.35 11.17 0.13
CA LEU A 52 3.04 10.95 1.40
C LEU A 52 4.48 10.49 1.15
N THR A 53 4.68 9.56 0.21
CA THR A 53 6.00 9.04 -0.15
C THR A 53 6.89 10.14 -0.74
N GLU A 54 6.39 10.93 -1.69
CA GLU A 54 7.14 12.05 -2.28
C GLU A 54 7.56 13.08 -1.23
N LYS A 55 6.63 13.49 -0.34
CA LYS A 55 6.95 14.43 0.75
C LYS A 55 8.01 13.88 1.69
N LEU A 56 7.94 12.60 2.06
CA LEU A 56 8.94 11.95 2.92
C LEU A 56 10.32 11.89 2.27
N VAL A 57 10.38 11.64 0.97
CA VAL A 57 11.64 11.63 0.20
C VAL A 57 12.22 13.03 0.11
N ALA A 58 11.41 14.04 -0.21
CA ALA A 58 11.83 15.44 -0.24
C ALA A 58 12.38 15.90 1.14
N MET A 59 11.73 15.48 2.23
CA MET A 59 12.21 15.75 3.59
C MET A 59 13.54 15.05 3.89
N THR A 60 13.73 13.83 3.39
CA THR A 60 14.97 13.06 3.52
C THR A 60 16.11 13.78 2.79
N MET A 61 15.89 14.22 1.54
CA MET A 61 16.88 14.97 0.76
C MET A 61 17.23 16.32 1.40
N GLY A 62 16.22 17.08 1.86
CA GLY A 62 16.44 18.37 2.54
C GLY A 62 17.12 18.27 3.90
N SER A 63 17.08 17.09 4.54
CA SER A 63 17.68 16.83 5.85
C SER A 63 19.06 16.17 5.79
N GLY A 64 19.68 16.05 4.61
CA GLY A 64 20.97 15.37 4.39
C GLY A 64 22.09 15.79 5.35
N ALA A 65 22.12 17.06 5.78
CA ALA A 65 23.11 17.57 6.74
C ALA A 65 22.85 17.17 8.21
N LYS A 66 21.68 16.62 8.55
CA LYS A 66 21.22 16.28 9.92
C LYS A 66 20.95 14.78 10.13
N MET A 67 21.20 13.93 9.14
CA MET A 67 20.95 12.48 9.29
C MET A 67 21.91 11.85 10.29
N LYS A 68 21.38 10.93 11.12
CA LYS A 68 22.15 10.20 12.14
C LYS A 68 23.40 9.54 11.59
N THR A 69 23.28 8.83 10.46
CA THR A 69 24.35 8.07 9.83
C THR A 69 24.04 7.78 8.35
N PRO A 70 25.06 7.53 7.51
CA PRO A 70 24.86 7.05 6.13
C PRO A 70 24.03 5.76 6.04
N SER A 71 24.05 4.92 7.09
CA SER A 71 23.24 3.69 7.14
C SER A 71 21.74 3.97 7.22
N SER A 72 21.31 5.06 7.88
CA SER A 72 19.89 5.42 7.95
C SER A 72 19.32 5.80 6.58
N LEU A 73 20.13 6.41 5.72
CA LEU A 73 19.74 6.72 4.34
C LEU A 73 19.54 5.42 3.53
N SER A 74 20.45 4.45 3.68
CA SER A 74 20.32 3.14 3.04
C SER A 74 19.03 2.43 3.46
N ASP A 75 18.65 2.49 4.74
CA ASP A 75 17.41 1.90 5.25
C ASP A 75 16.18 2.54 4.61
N ILE A 76 16.15 3.88 4.50
CA ILE A 76 15.08 4.62 3.82
C ILE A 76 14.97 4.19 2.35
N ILE A 77 16.09 4.11 1.63
CA ILE A 77 16.13 3.69 0.22
C ILE A 77 15.55 2.28 0.05
N VAL A 78 15.96 1.34 0.91
CA VAL A 78 15.49 -0.06 0.84
C VAL A 78 13.98 -0.15 1.07
N VAL A 79 13.44 0.65 2.00
CA VAL A 79 12.00 0.66 2.26
C VAL A 79 11.24 1.34 1.12
N ALA A 80 11.73 2.47 0.62
CA ALA A 80 11.12 3.20 -0.48
C ALA A 80 11.04 2.37 -1.78
N LYS A 81 12.09 1.61 -2.10
CA LYS A 81 12.13 0.68 -3.26
C LYS A 81 11.04 -0.40 -3.22
N ARG A 82 10.44 -0.68 -2.06
CA ARG A 82 9.36 -1.66 -1.93
C ARG A 82 7.99 -1.07 -2.25
N ILE A 83 7.86 0.25 -2.35
CA ILE A 83 6.58 0.92 -2.56
C ILE A 83 6.10 0.72 -4.00
N SER A 84 6.96 0.92 -5.01
CA SER A 84 6.56 0.79 -6.42
C SER A 84 6.00 -0.60 -6.76
N PRO A 85 6.65 -1.73 -6.36
CA PRO A 85 6.07 -3.06 -6.57
C PRO A 85 4.72 -3.28 -5.87
N ARG A 86 4.47 -2.59 -4.74
CA ARG A 86 3.19 -2.66 -4.02
C ARG A 86 2.11 -1.87 -4.73
N VAL A 87 2.46 -0.70 -5.28
CA VAL A 87 1.57 0.10 -6.13
C VAL A 87 1.17 -0.71 -7.37
N ASP A 88 2.13 -1.35 -8.04
CA ASP A 88 1.86 -2.19 -9.21
C ASP A 88 0.93 -3.37 -8.87
N ASP A 89 1.09 -3.99 -7.70
CA ASP A 89 0.22 -5.06 -7.22
C ASP A 89 -1.23 -4.58 -7.00
N VAL A 90 -1.43 -3.36 -6.47
CA VAL A 90 -2.75 -2.76 -6.28
C VAL A 90 -3.39 -2.45 -7.63
N VAL A 91 -2.67 -1.75 -8.52
CA VAL A 91 -3.16 -1.40 -9.87
C VAL A 91 -3.53 -2.66 -10.66
N ARG A 92 -2.70 -3.72 -10.59
CA ARG A 92 -3.02 -5.00 -11.23
C ARG A 92 -4.31 -5.62 -10.70
N SER A 93 -4.58 -5.46 -9.41
CA SER A 93 -5.78 -6.00 -8.75
C SER A 93 -7.04 -5.18 -9.01
N MET A 94 -6.90 -3.95 -9.54
CA MET A 94 -8.01 -3.10 -9.96
C MET A 94 -8.55 -3.48 -11.36
N TYR A 95 -7.86 -4.33 -12.12
CA TYR A 95 -8.40 -4.82 -13.40
C TYR A 95 -9.42 -5.95 -13.16
N PRO A 96 -10.56 -5.97 -13.89
CA PRO A 96 -11.55 -7.03 -13.76
C PRO A 96 -11.00 -8.44 -14.04
N PRO A 97 -11.53 -9.47 -13.36
CA PRO A 97 -12.57 -9.42 -12.33
C PRO A 97 -12.03 -8.89 -10.99
N LEU A 98 -12.77 -7.95 -10.38
CA LEU A 98 -12.40 -7.38 -9.09
C LEU A 98 -12.63 -8.39 -7.96
N ASP A 99 -11.59 -8.68 -7.18
CA ASP A 99 -11.69 -9.44 -5.94
C ASP A 99 -11.47 -8.50 -4.73
N PRO A 100 -12.54 -8.18 -3.96
CA PRO A 100 -12.44 -7.30 -2.81
C PRO A 100 -11.44 -7.78 -1.75
N LYS A 101 -11.24 -9.09 -1.58
CA LYS A 101 -10.27 -9.66 -0.63
C LYS A 101 -8.84 -9.45 -1.10
N LEU A 102 -8.60 -9.60 -2.40
CA LEU A 102 -7.30 -9.31 -3.00
C LEU A 102 -6.98 -7.82 -2.92
N LEU A 103 -7.94 -6.94 -3.22
CA LEU A 103 -7.79 -5.49 -3.10
C LEU A 103 -7.45 -5.08 -1.66
N ASP A 104 -8.23 -5.54 -0.67
CA ASP A 104 -7.96 -5.26 0.75
C ASP A 104 -6.54 -5.70 1.15
N ALA A 105 -6.13 -6.92 0.76
CA ALA A 105 -4.80 -7.44 1.07
C ALA A 105 -3.66 -6.64 0.42
N ARG A 106 -3.78 -6.29 -0.87
CA ARG A 106 -2.73 -5.54 -1.60
C ARG A 106 -2.65 -4.10 -1.12
N THR A 107 -3.77 -3.46 -0.89
CA THR A 107 -3.83 -2.07 -0.43
C THR A 107 -3.36 -1.96 1.03
N THR A 108 -3.68 -2.93 1.89
CA THR A 108 -3.10 -3.04 3.24
C THR A 108 -1.57 -3.16 3.17
N ALA A 109 -1.04 -4.01 2.30
CA ALA A 109 0.40 -4.21 2.16
C ALA A 109 1.13 -2.93 1.68
N LEU A 110 0.49 -2.15 0.81
CA LEU A 110 0.98 -0.84 0.39
C LEU A 110 1.01 0.14 1.57
N LEU A 111 -0.11 0.29 2.29
CA LEU A 111 -0.23 1.23 3.41
C LEU A 111 0.76 0.91 4.54
N LEU A 112 1.00 -0.37 4.83
CA LEU A 112 2.03 -0.81 5.77
C LEU A 112 3.44 -0.45 5.31
N SER A 113 3.71 -0.56 4.00
CA SER A 113 5.02 -0.20 3.43
C SER A 113 5.27 1.31 3.53
N VAL A 114 4.25 2.13 3.27
CA VAL A 114 4.32 3.60 3.42
C VAL A 114 4.41 4.00 4.89
N SER A 115 3.66 3.35 5.79
CA SER A 115 3.76 3.59 7.24
C SER A 115 5.14 3.23 7.79
N HIS A 116 5.74 2.17 7.26
CA HIS A 116 7.13 1.82 7.58
C HIS A 116 8.10 2.89 7.08
N LEU A 117 7.91 3.42 5.86
CA LEU A 117 8.69 4.53 5.33
C LEU A 117 8.61 5.76 6.25
N VAL A 118 7.40 6.13 6.69
CA VAL A 118 7.19 7.21 7.67
C VAL A 118 8.03 6.98 8.93
N LEU A 119 8.01 5.77 9.47
CA LEU A 119 8.72 5.45 10.72
C LEU A 119 10.24 5.57 10.55
N VAL A 120 10.80 5.00 9.49
CA VAL A 120 12.26 5.06 9.24
C VAL A 120 12.70 6.49 8.97
N THR A 121 11.92 7.29 8.24
CA THR A 121 12.21 8.70 7.96
C THR A 121 12.13 9.55 9.23
N LYS A 122 11.07 9.38 10.05
CA LYS A 122 10.95 10.06 11.35
C LYS A 122 12.16 9.75 12.25
N ASN A 123 12.57 8.48 12.32
CA ASN A 123 13.71 8.04 13.13
C ASN A 123 15.06 8.57 12.62
N ALA A 124 15.27 8.61 11.30
CA ALA A 124 16.53 9.04 10.68
C ALA A 124 16.72 10.56 10.71
N CYS A 125 15.64 11.32 10.50
CA CYS A 125 15.67 12.78 10.36
C CYS A 125 15.33 13.54 11.67
N HIS A 126 15.12 12.84 12.79
CA HIS A 126 14.73 13.43 14.08
C HIS A 126 13.52 14.36 13.99
N LEU A 127 12.53 13.98 13.18
CA LEU A 127 11.34 14.79 12.98
C LEU A 127 10.45 14.66 14.23
N THR A 128 10.53 15.65 15.13
CA THR A 128 9.86 15.61 16.44
C THR A 128 8.64 16.54 16.54
N VAL A 129 8.47 17.51 15.64
CA VAL A 129 7.38 18.51 15.70
C VAL A 129 6.88 18.85 14.30
N GLY A 130 5.56 19.03 14.15
CA GLY A 130 4.92 19.56 12.92
C GLY A 130 4.59 18.52 11.85
N LEU A 131 4.29 17.27 12.25
CA LEU A 131 3.98 16.17 11.33
C LEU A 131 2.50 15.78 11.30
N ASP A 132 1.60 16.65 11.76
CA ASP A 132 0.16 16.37 11.82
C ASP A 132 -0.41 16.00 10.43
N TRP A 133 0.21 16.53 9.37
CA TRP A 133 -0.15 16.19 7.99
C TRP A 133 0.13 14.71 7.64
N ILE A 134 1.15 14.08 8.24
CA ILE A 134 1.43 12.64 8.07
C ILE A 134 0.28 11.85 8.69
N ASP A 135 -0.08 12.19 9.92
CA ASP A 135 -1.10 11.47 10.66
C ASP A 135 -2.48 11.68 10.03
N GLN A 136 -2.78 12.89 9.52
CA GLN A 136 -3.97 13.16 8.70
C GLN A 136 -3.99 12.35 7.40
N SER A 137 -2.85 12.23 6.71
CA SER A 137 -2.75 11.45 5.47
C SER A 137 -2.99 9.96 5.74
N LEU A 138 -2.38 9.41 6.79
CA LEU A 138 -2.59 8.02 7.19
C LEU A 138 -4.03 7.76 7.65
N SER A 139 -4.64 8.70 8.38
CA SER A 139 -6.04 8.60 8.79
C SER A 139 -6.98 8.59 7.58
N ALA A 140 -6.77 9.48 6.60
CA ALA A 140 -7.56 9.51 5.38
C ALA A 140 -7.42 8.22 4.55
N ALA A 141 -6.23 7.62 4.52
CA ALA A 141 -6.03 6.32 3.87
C ALA A 141 -6.77 5.19 4.62
N GLU A 142 -6.78 5.22 5.96
CA GLU A 142 -7.49 4.22 6.78
C GLU A 142 -9.01 4.30 6.59
N GLU A 143 -9.57 5.49 6.41
CA GLU A 143 -11.01 5.67 6.10
C GLU A 143 -11.42 4.96 4.80
N HIS A 144 -10.58 5.04 3.77
CA HIS A 144 -10.81 4.30 2.53
C HIS A 144 -10.54 2.80 2.68
N MET A 145 -9.54 2.41 3.47
CA MET A 145 -9.25 1.00 3.78
C MET A 145 -10.42 0.33 4.49
N GLN A 146 -11.14 1.04 5.35
CA GLN A 146 -12.30 0.51 6.05
C GLN A 146 -13.40 0.05 5.08
N VAL A 147 -13.65 0.82 4.01
CA VAL A 147 -14.62 0.43 2.96
C VAL A 147 -14.16 -0.83 2.21
N LEU A 148 -12.87 -0.93 1.88
CA LEU A 148 -12.32 -2.13 1.22
C LEU A 148 -12.46 -3.36 2.12
N ARG A 149 -12.20 -3.21 3.42
CA ARG A 149 -12.34 -4.29 4.41
C ARG A 149 -13.79 -4.74 4.56
N GLU A 150 -14.74 -3.81 4.58
CA GLU A 150 -16.18 -4.12 4.61
C GLU A 150 -16.61 -4.91 3.36
N ALA A 151 -16.15 -4.50 2.18
CA ALA A 151 -16.42 -5.22 0.94
C ALA A 151 -15.79 -6.63 0.93
N ALA A 152 -14.56 -6.77 1.44
CA ALA A 152 -13.89 -8.05 1.59
C ALA A 152 -14.67 -9.01 2.52
N MET A 153 -15.22 -8.50 3.62
CA MET A 153 -16.07 -9.26 4.54
C MET A 153 -17.45 -9.59 3.95
N ALA A 154 -18.06 -8.68 3.18
CA ALA A 154 -19.34 -8.94 2.51
C ALA A 154 -19.25 -10.03 1.43
N THR A 155 -18.04 -10.33 0.95
CA THR A 155 -17.77 -11.40 -0.03
C THR A 155 -17.59 -12.77 0.63
N GLU A 156 -18.00 -12.94 1.90
CA GLU A 156 -18.12 -14.27 2.50
C GLU A 156 -19.10 -15.12 1.66
N PRO A 157 -18.71 -16.32 1.19
CA PRO A 157 -19.68 -17.21 0.62
C PRO A 157 -20.65 -17.56 1.74
N GLU A 158 -21.93 -17.29 1.51
CA GLU A 158 -23.02 -17.96 2.19
C GLU A 158 -22.64 -19.45 2.20
N ARG A 159 -22.21 -19.98 3.36
CA ARG A 159 -22.11 -21.43 3.57
C ARG A 159 -23.55 -21.89 3.42
N VAL A 160 -23.95 -22.20 2.19
CA VAL A 160 -25.08 -23.05 1.93
C VAL A 160 -24.72 -24.33 2.66
N ILE A 161 -25.30 -24.50 3.83
CA ILE A 161 -25.40 -25.78 4.51
C ILE A 161 -26.35 -26.59 3.62
N THR A 162 -25.82 -27.09 2.50
CA THR A 162 -26.55 -27.95 1.58
C THR A 162 -26.83 -29.23 2.34
N GLY A 163 -28.12 -29.47 2.58
CA GLY A 163 -28.68 -30.52 3.43
C GLY A 163 -27.96 -31.87 3.38
N THR A 164 -27.39 -32.23 4.51
CA THR A 164 -27.43 -33.59 5.06
C THR A 164 -28.43 -33.50 6.22
N ASP A 165 -29.70 -33.85 6.09
CA ASP A 165 -30.14 -35.24 6.11
C ASP A 165 -31.57 -35.36 5.54
N ASN A 166 -31.69 -35.97 4.37
CA ASN A 166 -32.97 -36.45 3.82
C ASN A 166 -32.95 -37.98 3.65
N PHE A 167 -32.32 -38.69 4.59
CA PHE A 167 -32.15 -40.15 4.53
C PHE A 167 -32.68 -40.86 5.78
N LEU A 168 -33.95 -40.63 6.14
CA LEU A 168 -34.64 -41.43 7.16
C LEU A 168 -36.08 -41.80 6.78
N GLN A 169 -36.39 -41.92 5.49
CA GLN A 169 -37.73 -42.31 5.08
C GLN A 169 -37.74 -43.27 3.88
N GLU A 170 -37.03 -44.38 3.99
CA GLU A 170 -37.27 -45.56 3.12
C GLU A 170 -36.60 -46.80 3.71
N GLN A 171 -37.11 -47.33 4.82
CA GLN A 171 -37.02 -48.75 5.20
C GLN A 171 -37.83 -49.06 6.48
N SER A 172 -39.14 -49.15 6.33
CA SER A 172 -39.99 -50.02 7.16
C SER A 172 -41.31 -50.24 6.44
N THR A 173 -41.26 -51.08 5.42
CA THR A 173 -42.41 -51.86 4.99
C THR A 173 -41.88 -53.23 4.60
N ILE A 174 -42.42 -54.23 5.30
CA ILE A 174 -42.27 -55.69 5.20
C ILE A 174 -41.45 -56.30 6.34
#